data_AF-A0A2V5K044-F1
#
_entry.id   AF-A0A2V5K044-F1
#
_cell.length_a   1.000
_cell.length_b   1.000
_cell.length_c   1.000
_cell.angle_alpha   90.00
_cell.angle_beta   90.00
_cell.angle_gamma   90.00
#
_symmetry.space_group_name_H-M   'P 1'
#
loop_
_entity.id
_entity.type
_entity.pdbx_description
1 polymer ?
#
loop_
_entity_poly.entity_id
_entity_poly.type
_entity_poly.pdbx_seq_one_letter_code
_entity_poly.pdbx_strand_id
1 'polypeptide(L)'
;MMNGVAFGKEIKKLRKKVGIASKELSQQVGKAVTYVSQLERGLIKKPDYKTSYQLLKRLEIEETKIDGLLDYFGIKSPEREQAEGDWAAEQAEFYWLEPEKARLKNKNDRLHQSLKMLIDVDFSAADKLISHIEALTSDKNKFHFLTSLFEYDYSRLTNEERANIIATVKTAIMANYTFDEYGDFVRKETLK
;
A
#
# COMPACT_ATOMS: atom_id res chain seq x y z
N MET A 1 -11.37 25.58 -8.94
CA MET A 1 -10.04 25.77 -8.32
C MET A 1 -9.37 27.02 -8.94
N MET A 2 -9.36 28.14 -8.20
CA MET A 2 -8.84 29.46 -8.64
C MET A 2 -7.51 29.79 -7.92
N ASN A 3 -6.47 29.00 -8.16
CA ASN A 3 -5.32 28.94 -7.26
C ASN A 3 -4.30 30.06 -7.57
N GLY A 4 -3.99 30.28 -8.86
CA GLY A 4 -3.09 31.35 -9.29
C GLY A 4 -3.60 32.77 -9.04
N VAL A 5 -4.94 32.96 -9.00
CA VAL A 5 -5.56 34.26 -8.70
C VAL A 5 -5.36 34.64 -7.23
N ALA A 6 -5.52 33.67 -6.32
CA ALA A 6 -5.30 33.88 -4.89
C ALA A 6 -3.81 34.14 -4.60
N PHE A 7 -2.92 33.35 -5.20
CA PHE A 7 -1.47 33.54 -5.08
C PHE A 7 -1.03 34.93 -5.57
N GLY A 8 -1.51 35.37 -6.73
CA GLY A 8 -1.20 36.70 -7.26
C GLY A 8 -1.61 37.84 -6.34
N LYS A 9 -2.76 37.72 -5.66
CA LYS A 9 -3.20 38.69 -4.65
C LYS A 9 -2.27 38.71 -3.43
N GLU A 10 -1.80 37.55 -2.99
CA GLU A 10 -0.87 37.47 -1.85
C GLU A 10 0.50 38.06 -2.21
N ILE A 11 1.03 37.76 -3.41
CA ILE A 11 2.25 38.38 -3.92
C ILE A 11 2.11 39.91 -3.96
N LYS A 12 0.97 40.44 -4.41
CA LYS A 12 0.72 41.90 -4.40
C LYS A 12 0.79 42.49 -2.99
N LYS A 13 0.23 41.79 -2.00
CA LYS A 13 0.21 42.22 -0.60
C LYS A 13 1.62 42.22 -0.01
N LEU A 14 2.35 41.12 -0.18
CA LEU A 14 3.73 40.96 0.28
C LEU A 14 4.66 41.98 -0.37
N ARG A 15 4.59 42.15 -1.70
CA ARG A 15 5.39 43.13 -2.43
C ARG A 15 5.17 44.56 -1.93
N LYS A 16 3.92 44.94 -1.68
CA LYS A 16 3.60 46.27 -1.13
C LYS A 16 4.15 46.47 0.29
N LYS A 17 4.23 45.40 1.09
CA LYS A 17 4.82 45.45 2.44
C LYS A 17 6.34 45.69 2.40
N VAL A 18 7.02 45.09 1.42
CA VAL A 18 8.47 45.25 1.21
C VAL A 18 8.80 46.53 0.44
N GLY A 19 7.84 47.11 -0.30
CA GLY A 19 8.00 48.40 -0.98
C GLY A 19 8.59 48.32 -2.39
N ILE A 20 8.62 47.13 -3.02
CA ILE A 20 9.26 46.91 -4.33
C ILE A 20 8.27 47.11 -5.49
N ALA A 21 8.73 47.63 -6.63
CA ALA A 21 7.91 47.76 -7.83
C ALA A 21 7.70 46.41 -8.55
N SER A 22 6.52 46.16 -9.14
CA SER A 22 6.24 44.89 -9.85
C SER A 22 7.22 44.61 -11.01
N LYS A 23 7.69 45.66 -11.68
CA LYS A 23 8.70 45.57 -12.75
C LYS A 23 10.03 45.07 -12.20
N GLU A 24 10.47 45.65 -11.09
CA GLU A 24 11.73 45.32 -10.44
C GLU A 24 11.71 43.88 -9.91
N LEU A 25 10.63 43.48 -9.22
CA LEU A 25 10.46 42.11 -8.75
C LEU A 25 10.48 41.09 -9.91
N SER A 26 9.86 41.43 -11.05
CA SER A 26 9.90 40.57 -12.24
C SER A 26 11.32 40.38 -12.79
N GLN A 27 12.10 41.45 -12.84
CA GLN A 27 13.48 41.41 -13.32
C GLN A 27 14.39 40.62 -12.36
N GLN A 28 14.18 40.77 -11.05
CA GLN A 28 14.96 40.05 -10.03
C GLN A 28 14.77 38.52 -10.07
N VAL A 29 13.64 38.04 -10.61
CA VAL A 29 13.37 36.61 -10.82
C VAL A 29 13.60 36.17 -12.28
N GLY A 30 14.22 37.02 -13.10
CA GLY A 30 14.58 36.69 -14.48
C GLY A 30 13.40 36.49 -15.43
N LYS A 31 12.23 37.10 -15.15
CA LYS A 31 11.04 37.04 -16.00
C LYS A 31 10.81 38.35 -16.75
N ALA A 32 9.92 38.32 -17.73
CA ALA A 32 9.48 39.51 -18.44
C ALA A 32 8.96 40.57 -17.45
N VAL A 33 9.24 41.85 -17.72
CA VAL A 33 8.87 43.00 -16.85
C VAL A 33 7.38 43.07 -16.50
N THR A 34 6.53 42.45 -17.31
CA THR A 34 5.08 42.38 -17.13
C THR A 34 4.61 41.18 -16.29
N TYR A 35 5.48 40.22 -15.99
CA TYR A 35 5.14 38.93 -15.40
C TYR A 35 4.43 39.07 -14.04
N VAL A 36 5.04 39.77 -13.08
CA VAL A 36 4.43 39.98 -11.75
C VAL A 36 3.12 40.75 -11.86
N SER A 37 3.02 41.75 -12.75
CA SER A 37 1.76 42.49 -12.97
C SER A 37 0.65 41.60 -13.54
N GLN A 38 0.99 40.65 -14.40
CA GLN A 38 0.04 39.67 -14.93
C GLN A 38 -0.36 38.65 -13.85
N LEU A 39 0.60 38.20 -13.03
CA LEU A 39 0.36 37.32 -11.90
C LEU A 39 -0.61 37.96 -10.88
N GLU A 40 -0.34 39.20 -10.45
CA GLU A 40 -1.14 39.94 -9.48
C GLU A 40 -2.59 40.20 -9.95
N ARG A 41 -2.80 40.26 -11.26
CA ARG A 41 -4.12 40.41 -11.89
C ARG A 41 -4.82 39.07 -12.13
N GLY A 42 -4.17 37.95 -11.82
CA GLY A 42 -4.73 36.61 -12.03
C GLY A 42 -4.76 36.16 -13.49
N LEU A 43 -3.99 36.81 -14.37
CA LEU A 43 -3.85 36.38 -15.77
C LEU A 43 -3.02 35.09 -15.88
N ILE A 44 -2.13 34.85 -14.91
CA ILE A 44 -1.34 33.62 -14.80
C ILE A 44 -2.08 32.64 -13.90
N LYS A 45 -2.70 31.62 -14.51
CA LYS A 45 -3.51 30.63 -13.79
C LYS A 45 -2.68 29.50 -13.16
N LYS A 46 -1.53 29.18 -13.77
CA LYS A 46 -0.58 28.15 -13.32
C LYS A 46 0.83 28.74 -13.23
N PRO A 47 1.17 29.45 -12.14
CA PRO A 47 2.51 29.94 -11.92
C PRO A 47 3.46 28.75 -11.65
N ASP A 48 4.68 28.84 -12.20
CA ASP A 48 5.72 27.83 -12.03
C ASP A 48 6.28 27.86 -10.59
N TYR A 49 6.57 26.69 -10.02
CA TYR A 49 7.11 26.53 -8.68
C TYR A 49 8.42 27.29 -8.49
N LYS A 50 9.38 27.10 -9.39
CA LYS A 50 10.72 27.69 -9.26
C LYS A 50 10.65 29.21 -9.25
N THR A 51 9.84 29.78 -10.14
CA THR A 51 9.61 31.23 -10.21
C THR A 51 8.88 31.73 -8.96
N SER A 52 7.88 31.00 -8.47
CA SER A 52 7.10 31.36 -7.29
C SER A 52 7.92 31.31 -6.01
N TYR A 53 8.79 30.31 -5.87
CA TYR A 53 9.77 30.19 -4.79
C TYR A 53 10.72 31.39 -4.77
N GLN A 54 11.27 31.75 -5.94
CA GLN A 54 12.15 32.92 -6.05
C GLN A 54 11.42 34.22 -5.71
N LEU A 55 10.16 34.39 -6.13
CA LEU A 55 9.36 35.56 -5.77
C LEU A 55 9.21 35.68 -4.25
N LEU A 56 8.84 34.60 -3.55
CA LEU A 56 8.65 34.60 -2.10
C LEU A 56 9.97 34.83 -1.36
N LYS A 57 11.08 34.25 -1.83
CA LYS A 57 12.42 34.47 -1.27
C LYS A 57 12.85 35.94 -1.39
N ARG A 58 12.54 36.60 -2.51
CA ARG A 58 12.80 38.05 -2.71
C ARG A 58 11.88 38.94 -1.88
N LEU A 59 10.74 38.41 -1.45
CA LEU A 59 9.79 39.08 -0.57
C LEU A 59 10.06 38.79 0.92
N GLU A 60 11.27 38.33 1.25
CA GLU A 60 11.76 38.09 2.62
C GLU A 60 10.94 37.05 3.40
N ILE A 61 10.33 36.10 2.70
CA ILE A 61 9.73 34.94 3.34
C ILE A 61 10.83 33.94 3.66
N GLU A 62 10.83 33.44 4.90
CA GLU A 62 11.76 32.40 5.33
C GLU A 62 11.61 31.14 4.47
N GLU A 63 12.74 30.60 3.99
CA GLU A 63 12.76 29.45 3.05
C GLU A 63 12.00 28.24 3.59
N THR A 64 12.03 28.02 4.91
CA THR A 64 11.30 26.95 5.60
C THR A 64 9.78 27.04 5.48
N LYS A 65 9.23 28.21 5.14
CA LYS A 65 7.79 28.48 5.01
C LYS A 65 7.34 28.60 3.56
N ILE A 66 8.28 28.73 2.61
CA ILE A 66 7.96 28.96 1.20
C ILE A 66 7.22 27.76 0.64
N ASP A 67 7.72 26.55 0.85
CA ASP A 67 7.15 25.33 0.29
C ASP A 67 5.70 25.12 0.76
N GLY A 68 5.45 25.25 2.08
CA GLY A 68 4.09 25.13 2.62
C GLY A 68 3.13 26.22 2.13
N LEU A 69 3.64 27.42 1.83
CA LEU A 69 2.83 28.49 1.26
C LEU A 69 2.51 28.22 -0.22
N LEU A 70 3.49 27.72 -0.99
CA LEU A 70 3.27 27.30 -2.37
C LEU A 70 2.28 26.14 -2.45
N ASP A 71 2.38 25.15 -1.56
CA ASP A 71 1.42 24.06 -1.43
C ASP A 71 0.00 24.56 -1.13
N TYR A 72 -0.13 25.52 -0.21
CA TYR A 72 -1.42 26.13 0.13
C TYR A 72 -2.08 26.78 -1.10
N PHE A 73 -1.28 27.34 -1.99
CA PHE A 73 -1.74 27.88 -3.28
C PHE A 73 -1.76 26.84 -4.42
N GLY A 74 -1.54 25.57 -4.12
CA GLY A 74 -1.54 24.48 -5.09
C GLY A 74 -0.44 24.56 -6.15
N ILE A 75 0.69 25.18 -5.81
CA ILE A 75 1.90 25.26 -6.63
C ILE A 75 2.88 24.22 -6.08
N LYS A 76 2.93 23.05 -6.70
CA LYS A 76 3.71 21.92 -6.21
C LYS A 76 5.12 21.93 -6.78
N SER A 77 6.08 21.37 -6.05
CA SER A 77 7.43 21.17 -6.60
C SER A 77 7.41 20.08 -7.68
N PRO A 78 8.32 20.13 -8.67
CA PRO A 78 8.45 19.06 -9.66
C PRO A 78 8.64 17.67 -9.04
N GLU A 79 9.39 17.60 -7.93
CA GLU A 79 9.62 16.35 -7.19
C GLU A 79 8.32 15.80 -6.59
N ARG A 80 7.43 16.67 -6.11
CA ARG A 80 6.12 16.26 -5.59
C ARG A 80 5.12 15.92 -6.68
N GLU A 81 5.12 16.64 -7.80
CA GLU A 81 4.31 16.26 -8.96
C GLU A 81 4.74 14.89 -9.50
N GLN A 82 6.04 14.62 -9.51
CA GLN A 82 6.59 13.33 -9.91
C GLN A 82 6.25 12.24 -8.88
N ALA A 83 6.45 12.48 -7.58
CA ALA A 83 6.08 11.53 -6.55
C ALA A 83 4.56 11.21 -6.56
N GLU A 84 3.70 12.21 -6.75
CA GLU A 84 2.26 11.97 -6.89
C GLU A 84 1.92 11.20 -8.17
N GLY A 85 2.63 11.47 -9.28
CA GLY A 85 2.52 10.71 -10.52
C GLY A 85 2.94 9.25 -10.35
N ASP A 86 4.04 9.00 -9.66
CA ASP A 86 4.57 7.67 -9.37
C ASP A 86 3.62 6.91 -8.42
N TRP A 87 3.13 7.55 -7.37
CA TRP A 87 2.13 6.98 -6.45
C TRP A 87 0.79 6.70 -7.14
N ALA A 88 0.38 7.56 -8.08
CA ALA A 88 -0.84 7.35 -8.86
C ALA A 88 -0.68 6.22 -9.88
N ALA A 89 0.49 6.09 -10.50
CA ALA A 89 0.82 4.98 -11.40
C ALA A 89 0.88 3.64 -10.66
N GLU A 90 1.52 3.61 -9.49
CA GLU A 90 1.57 2.44 -8.61
C GLU A 90 0.15 2.02 -8.17
N GLN A 91 -0.69 2.98 -7.74
CA GLN A 91 -2.09 2.68 -7.41
C GLN A 91 -2.92 2.20 -8.61
N ALA A 92 -2.67 2.72 -9.81
CA ALA A 92 -3.37 2.31 -11.03
C ALA A 92 -3.02 0.87 -11.44
N GLU A 93 -1.77 0.42 -11.21
CA GLU A 93 -1.32 -0.94 -11.44
C GLU A 93 -2.04 -1.95 -10.51
N PHE A 94 -2.34 -1.55 -9.27
CA PHE A 94 -3.09 -2.37 -8.31
C PHE A 94 -4.62 -2.27 -8.43
N TYR A 95 -5.15 -1.24 -9.08
CA TYR A 95 -6.60 -0.98 -9.15
C TYR A 95 -7.40 -2.08 -9.86
N TRP A 96 -6.78 -2.77 -10.83
CA TRP A 96 -7.41 -3.91 -11.54
C TRP A 96 -7.49 -5.19 -10.71
N LEU A 97 -6.69 -5.30 -9.64
CA LEU A 97 -6.67 -6.46 -8.75
C LEU A 97 -7.66 -6.33 -7.58
N GLU A 98 -8.20 -5.14 -7.32
CA GLU A 98 -9.14 -4.91 -6.21
C GLU A 98 -10.39 -5.78 -6.27
N PRO A 99 -11.07 -5.98 -7.42
CA PRO A 99 -12.22 -6.88 -7.49
C PRO A 99 -11.87 -8.34 -7.18
N GLU A 100 -10.69 -8.81 -7.63
CA GLU A 100 -10.24 -10.19 -7.39
C GLU A 100 -9.82 -10.41 -5.94
N LYS A 101 -9.08 -9.46 -5.35
CA LYS A 101 -8.75 -9.45 -3.92
C LYS A 101 -10.02 -9.43 -3.07
N ALA A 102 -11.01 -8.61 -3.42
CA ALA A 102 -12.30 -8.57 -2.72
C ALA A 102 -13.02 -9.92 -2.81
N ARG A 103 -13.01 -10.57 -3.99
CA ARG A 103 -13.57 -11.92 -4.17
C ARG A 103 -12.86 -12.96 -3.29
N LEU A 104 -11.53 -12.91 -3.21
CA LEU A 104 -10.73 -13.80 -2.37
C LEU A 104 -10.98 -13.57 -0.89
N LYS A 105 -11.07 -12.31 -0.42
CA LYS A 105 -11.45 -11.96 0.95
C LYS A 105 -12.81 -12.56 1.32
N ASN A 106 -13.82 -12.36 0.47
CA ASN A 106 -15.15 -12.93 0.70
C ASN A 106 -15.15 -14.48 0.75
N LYS A 107 -14.28 -15.14 -0.02
CA LYS A 107 -14.09 -16.61 0.07
C LYS A 107 -13.43 -17.00 1.40
N ASN A 108 -12.42 -16.27 1.83
CA ASN A 108 -11.74 -16.49 3.09
C ASN A 108 -12.67 -16.27 4.30
N ASP A 109 -13.53 -15.25 4.25
CA ASP A 109 -14.50 -15.00 5.32
C ASP A 109 -15.48 -16.17 5.47
N ARG A 110 -15.93 -16.77 4.36
CA ARG A 110 -16.75 -17.97 4.41
C ARG A 110 -16.01 -19.16 5.01
N LEU A 111 -14.74 -19.36 4.65
CA LEU A 111 -13.91 -20.40 5.24
C LEU A 111 -13.76 -20.20 6.75
N HIS A 112 -13.50 -18.96 7.18
CA HIS A 112 -13.39 -18.61 8.60
C HIS A 112 -14.68 -18.92 9.36
N GLN A 113 -15.85 -18.58 8.80
CA GLN A 113 -17.13 -18.95 9.43
C GLN A 113 -17.34 -20.46 9.50
N SER A 114 -16.96 -21.23 8.48
CA SER A 114 -17.03 -22.69 8.53
C SER A 114 -16.13 -23.28 9.61
N LEU A 115 -14.90 -22.78 9.76
CA LEU A 115 -13.99 -23.21 10.83
C LEU A 115 -14.51 -22.82 12.20
N LYS A 116 -15.12 -21.64 12.33
CA LYS A 116 -15.78 -21.21 13.57
C LYS A 116 -16.93 -22.14 13.95
N MET A 117 -17.79 -22.50 13.00
CA MET A 117 -18.86 -23.47 13.25
C MET A 117 -18.32 -24.86 13.62
N LEU A 118 -17.19 -25.27 13.05
CA LEU A 118 -16.56 -26.55 13.40
C LEU A 118 -16.15 -26.59 14.88
N ILE A 119 -15.68 -25.48 15.45
CA ILE A 119 -15.36 -25.39 16.88
C ILE A 119 -16.59 -25.71 17.75
N ASP A 120 -17.75 -25.18 17.34
CA ASP A 120 -19.01 -25.38 18.08
C ASP A 120 -19.58 -26.79 17.91
N VAL A 121 -19.34 -27.44 16.76
CA VAL A 121 -19.91 -28.76 16.42
C VAL A 121 -19.01 -29.93 16.85
N ASP A 122 -17.70 -29.81 16.63
CA ASP A 122 -16.71 -30.83 16.94
C ASP A 122 -15.39 -30.18 17.34
N PHE A 123 -15.31 -29.81 18.61
CA PHE A 123 -14.13 -29.16 19.19
C PHE A 123 -12.85 -29.97 18.98
N SER A 124 -12.90 -31.30 19.08
CA SER A 124 -11.70 -32.13 18.94
C SER A 124 -11.18 -32.14 17.52
N ALA A 125 -12.07 -32.26 16.52
CA ALA A 125 -11.68 -32.13 15.12
C ALA A 125 -11.18 -30.71 14.80
N ALA A 126 -11.80 -29.68 15.36
CA ALA A 126 -11.41 -28.29 15.17
C ALA A 126 -10.01 -28.02 15.73
N ASP A 127 -9.76 -28.37 16.99
CA ASP A 127 -8.48 -28.18 17.68
C ASP A 127 -7.33 -28.83 16.89
N LYS A 128 -7.52 -30.09 16.48
CA LYS A 128 -6.55 -30.81 15.67
C LYS A 128 -6.29 -30.14 14.32
N LEU A 129 -7.34 -29.77 13.59
CA LEU A 129 -7.22 -29.16 12.27
C LEU A 129 -6.53 -27.80 12.35
N ILE A 130 -6.97 -26.93 13.26
CA ILE A 130 -6.47 -25.57 13.40
C ILE A 130 -5.00 -25.60 13.83
N SER A 131 -4.65 -26.41 14.84
CA SER A 131 -3.27 -26.55 15.31
C SER A 131 -2.32 -27.00 14.19
N HIS A 132 -2.76 -27.91 13.31
CA HIS A 132 -1.96 -28.32 12.16
C HIS A 132 -1.81 -27.22 11.10
N ILE A 133 -2.87 -26.43 10.84
CA ILE A 133 -2.79 -25.29 9.92
C ILE A 133 -1.84 -24.22 10.48
N GLU A 134 -1.92 -23.90 11.77
CA GLU A 134 -0.99 -22.98 12.43
C GLU A 134 0.46 -23.48 12.33
N ALA A 135 0.70 -24.77 12.61
CA ALA A 135 2.01 -25.37 12.47
C ALA A 135 2.54 -25.31 11.02
N LEU A 136 1.69 -25.55 10.02
CA LEU A 136 2.06 -25.49 8.60
C LEU A 136 2.24 -24.06 8.07
N THR A 137 1.68 -23.05 8.74
CA THR A 137 1.81 -21.63 8.36
C THR A 137 2.91 -20.90 9.14
N SER A 138 3.50 -21.55 10.14
CA SER A 138 4.51 -20.97 11.04
C SER A 138 5.82 -20.52 10.38
N ASP A 139 6.20 -21.12 9.24
CA ASP A 139 7.40 -20.74 8.50
C ASP A 139 7.22 -20.91 6.98
N LYS A 140 8.09 -20.24 6.23
CA LYS A 140 8.00 -20.15 4.76
C LYS A 140 8.09 -21.52 4.08
N ASN A 141 8.89 -22.46 4.59
CA ASN A 141 9.07 -23.77 3.95
C ASN A 141 7.84 -24.64 4.15
N LYS A 142 7.27 -24.66 5.37
CA LYS A 142 6.02 -25.37 5.63
C LYS A 142 4.84 -24.74 4.90
N PHE A 143 4.81 -23.41 4.81
CA PHE A 143 3.76 -22.70 4.10
C PHE A 143 3.81 -23.00 2.60
N HIS A 144 5.01 -23.04 2.01
CA HIS A 144 5.19 -23.45 0.62
C HIS A 144 4.69 -24.89 0.39
N PHE A 145 5.02 -25.82 1.29
CA PHE A 145 4.50 -27.19 1.21
C PHE A 145 2.98 -27.23 1.26
N LEU A 146 2.35 -26.48 2.18
CA LEU A 146 0.90 -26.36 2.26
C LEU A 146 0.31 -25.83 0.95
N THR A 147 0.88 -24.78 0.36
CA THR A 147 0.39 -24.24 -0.91
C THR A 147 0.53 -25.24 -2.06
N SER A 148 1.62 -26.01 -2.10
CA SER A 148 1.84 -27.02 -3.13
C SER A 148 0.88 -28.20 -3.03
N LEU A 149 0.42 -28.56 -1.83
CA LEU A 149 -0.68 -29.53 -1.70
C LEU A 149 -1.93 -29.02 -2.43
N PHE A 150 -2.31 -27.77 -2.22
CA PHE A 150 -3.52 -27.18 -2.81
C PHE A 150 -3.35 -26.64 -4.24
N GLU A 151 -2.27 -26.99 -4.94
CA GLU A 151 -2.15 -26.75 -6.40
C GLU A 151 -3.23 -27.51 -7.20
N TYR A 152 -3.75 -28.61 -6.63
CA TYR A 152 -4.79 -29.44 -7.25
C TYR A 152 -6.12 -29.36 -6.49
N ASP A 153 -7.22 -29.41 -7.25
CA ASP A 153 -8.59 -29.40 -6.70
C ASP A 153 -9.03 -30.80 -6.25
N TYR A 154 -8.73 -31.15 -5.00
CA TYR A 154 -9.07 -32.44 -4.41
C TYR A 154 -10.59 -32.71 -4.27
N SER A 155 -11.46 -31.70 -4.42
CA SER A 155 -12.91 -31.91 -4.29
C SER A 155 -13.46 -32.80 -5.40
N ARG A 156 -12.72 -32.96 -6.50
CA ARG A 156 -13.09 -33.76 -7.68
C ARG A 156 -12.79 -35.24 -7.54
N LEU A 157 -11.99 -35.63 -6.55
CA LEU A 157 -11.61 -37.02 -6.34
C LEU A 157 -12.79 -37.85 -5.84
N THR A 158 -12.86 -39.09 -6.33
CA THR A 158 -13.75 -40.14 -5.83
C THR A 158 -13.39 -40.55 -4.41
N ASN A 159 -14.30 -41.26 -3.73
CA ASN A 159 -14.05 -41.77 -2.38
C ASN A 159 -12.88 -42.77 -2.34
N GLU A 160 -12.72 -43.59 -3.38
CA GLU A 160 -11.62 -44.54 -3.49
C GLU A 160 -10.26 -43.83 -3.63
N GLU A 161 -10.17 -42.84 -4.51
CA GLU A 161 -8.96 -42.04 -4.69
C GLU A 161 -8.57 -41.29 -3.41
N ARG A 162 -9.55 -40.71 -2.71
CA ARG A 162 -9.32 -40.05 -1.41
C ARG A 162 -8.77 -41.04 -0.37
N ALA A 163 -9.34 -42.24 -0.30
CA ALA A 163 -8.87 -43.28 0.61
C ALA A 163 -7.43 -43.70 0.31
N ASN A 164 -7.08 -43.84 -0.97
CA ASN A 164 -5.73 -44.19 -1.41
C ASN A 164 -4.70 -43.11 -1.05
N ILE A 165 -5.04 -41.82 -1.22
CA ILE A 165 -4.17 -40.71 -0.80
C ILE A 165 -3.95 -40.75 0.71
N ILE A 166 -5.02 -40.92 1.49
CA ILE A 166 -4.93 -41.01 2.96
C ILE A 166 -4.04 -42.19 3.38
N ALA A 167 -4.20 -43.35 2.75
CA ALA A 167 -3.39 -44.53 3.05
C ALA A 167 -1.91 -44.30 2.73
N THR A 168 -1.62 -43.67 1.59
CA THR A 168 -0.25 -43.32 1.18
C THR A 168 0.41 -42.36 2.17
N VAL A 169 -0.29 -41.29 2.54
CA VAL A 169 0.19 -40.31 3.52
C VAL A 169 0.42 -40.96 4.88
N LYS A 170 -0.55 -41.76 5.36
CA LYS A 170 -0.42 -42.52 6.61
C LYS A 170 0.82 -43.42 6.60
N THR A 171 1.08 -44.11 5.50
CA THR A 171 2.22 -45.01 5.36
C THR A 171 3.55 -44.24 5.45
N ALA A 172 3.66 -43.12 4.73
CA ALA A 172 4.86 -42.26 4.76
C ALA A 172 5.13 -41.67 6.16
N ILE A 173 4.05 -41.32 6.86
CA ILE A 173 4.07 -40.79 8.22
C ILE A 173 4.50 -41.88 9.22
N MET A 174 3.86 -43.04 9.21
CA MET A 174 4.17 -44.17 10.11
C MET A 174 5.53 -44.81 9.84
N ALA A 175 6.11 -44.65 8.65
CA ALA A 175 7.46 -45.10 8.37
C ALA A 175 8.49 -44.35 9.24
N ASN A 176 8.32 -43.04 9.39
CA ASN A 176 9.34 -42.13 9.94
C ASN A 176 9.07 -41.66 11.38
N TYR A 177 7.86 -41.86 11.87
CA TYR A 177 7.40 -41.32 13.14
C TYR A 177 6.59 -42.35 13.94
N THR A 178 6.53 -42.16 15.25
CA THR A 178 5.75 -42.95 16.21
C THR A 178 5.04 -42.02 17.18
N PHE A 179 4.19 -42.60 18.02
CA PHE A 179 3.62 -41.91 19.18
C PHE A 179 4.53 -42.09 20.40
N ASP A 180 4.74 -41.04 21.18
CA ASP A 180 5.30 -41.17 22.53
C ASP A 180 4.23 -41.59 23.56
N GLU A 181 4.62 -41.65 24.83
CA GLU A 181 3.75 -42.02 25.95
C GLU A 181 2.57 -41.06 26.18
N TYR A 182 2.62 -39.84 25.61
CA TYR A 182 1.56 -38.84 25.69
C TYR A 182 0.67 -38.82 24.44
N GLY A 183 1.00 -39.64 23.43
CA GLY A 183 0.28 -39.69 22.16
C GLY A 183 0.72 -38.62 21.16
N ASP A 184 1.87 -37.98 21.39
CA ASP A 184 2.43 -36.98 20.50
C ASP A 184 3.29 -37.59 19.39
N PHE A 185 3.33 -36.90 18.25
CA PHE A 185 3.96 -37.40 17.04
C PHE A 185 5.46 -37.10 17.02
N VAL A 186 6.30 -38.11 17.26
CA VAL A 186 7.76 -37.97 17.35
C VAL A 186 8.48 -38.73 16.25
N ARG A 187 9.59 -38.17 15.75
CA ARG A 187 10.46 -38.88 14.79
C ARG A 187 11.06 -40.09 15.48
N LYS A 188 11.07 -41.24 14.80
CA LYS A 188 11.69 -42.46 15.34
C LYS A 188 13.19 -42.30 15.61
N GLU A 189 13.84 -41.38 14.91
CA GLU A 189 15.26 -41.06 15.06
C GLU A 189 15.60 -40.34 16.38
N THR A 190 14.62 -39.73 17.05
CA THR A 190 14.82 -38.95 18.29
C THR A 190 14.63 -39.78 19.56
N LEU A 191 14.22 -41.04 19.45
CA LEU A 191 13.96 -41.96 20.58
C LEU A 191 15.18 -42.85 20.92
N LYS A 192 16.40 -42.33 20.73
CA LYS A 192 17.66 -43.02 21.10
C LYS A 192 18.16 -42.57 22.46
#